data_AF-A0A1Y0ER30-F1
#
_entry.id   AF-A0A1Y0ER30-F1
#
_cell.length_a   1.000
_cell.length_b   1.000
_cell.length_c   1.000
_cell.angle_alpha   90.00
_cell.angle_beta   90.00
_cell.angle_gamma   90.00
#
_symmetry.space_group_name_H-M   'P 1'
#
loop_
_entity.id
_entity.type
_entity.pdbx_description
1 polymer ?
#
loop_
_entity_poly.entity_id
_entity_poly.type
_entity_poly.pdbx_seq_one_letter_code
_entity_poly.pdbx_strand_id
1 'polypeptide(L)'
;MNGELTAQATNAAIDKGVRQFQGVLSGDDLSHAHKLLSLMLPPHGATVVDAGCGIGETARLMADLRPDLRFVLVNADRHQLDLAPRKFKRLLADYCAMPLPDASADVVMFCYALCDDERAELALQEARRVLKPGGVLFMHEPVNVGGGNVALWSAMCSHLRTPAEIGALAGDAGFALDWSGALCGADQFEVLTGREAADQIWRGVASAVFRLVRRCEVTDAFSRHERVALQFSGGRDSTATLYLLRNFWPRMTVYHVDAGDQFPETRAVVARARAEVEAAGGRFEVIRTDVEASRHEFGLPSDLVPADHTPLGRAVAGDALPIVGRYECCARNIMLPMHERMRADGNTLLVRGQRDSDFATPPLRSGQESGGFEVLYPIQAWTGEQVEAYLRGQGLPIADFYPEGVLRASDCMTCTAWWDDGRAQYLRRFHPKQHQVFIARATQVRDAIDRQRAWLTKEMEA
;
A
#
# COMPACT_ATOMS: atom_id res chain seq x y z
N MET A 1 6.10 -16.87 -32.50
CA MET A 1 5.35 -16.62 -33.76
C MET A 1 6.32 -16.34 -34.91
N ASN A 2 5.93 -16.63 -36.16
CA ASN A 2 6.65 -16.20 -37.36
C ASN A 2 6.42 -14.69 -37.57
N GLY A 3 7.49 -13.88 -37.61
CA GLY A 3 7.40 -12.41 -37.67
C GLY A 3 6.60 -11.87 -38.87
N GLU A 4 6.53 -12.61 -39.98
CA GLU A 4 5.69 -12.22 -41.13
C GLU A 4 4.19 -12.26 -40.83
N LEU A 5 3.73 -13.26 -40.05
CA LEU A 5 2.32 -13.36 -39.67
C LEU A 5 1.93 -12.26 -38.69
N THR A 6 2.79 -11.95 -37.73
CA THR A 6 2.59 -10.86 -36.76
C THR A 6 2.50 -9.51 -37.48
N ALA A 7 3.37 -9.25 -38.46
CA ALA A 7 3.33 -8.02 -39.25
C ALA A 7 2.03 -7.89 -40.07
N GLN A 8 1.58 -8.97 -40.72
CA GLN A 8 0.32 -8.98 -41.47
C GLN A 8 -0.89 -8.72 -40.57
N ALA A 9 -0.98 -9.42 -39.43
CA ALA A 9 -2.05 -9.24 -38.45
C ALA A 9 -2.05 -7.81 -37.88
N THR A 10 -0.88 -7.27 -37.57
CA THR A 10 -0.70 -5.89 -37.08
C THR A 10 -1.24 -4.88 -38.09
N ASN A 11 -0.86 -4.99 -39.37
CA ASN A 11 -1.33 -4.06 -40.40
C ASN A 11 -2.85 -4.16 -40.61
N ALA A 12 -3.39 -5.39 -40.65
CA ALA A 12 -4.82 -5.61 -40.79
C ALA A 12 -5.65 -5.03 -39.63
N ALA A 13 -5.11 -5.06 -38.39
CA ALA A 13 -5.74 -4.42 -37.25
C ALA A 13 -5.73 -2.89 -37.37
N ILE A 14 -4.59 -2.31 -37.76
CA ILE A 14 -4.44 -0.86 -37.96
C ILE A 14 -5.37 -0.36 -39.06
N ASP A 15 -5.49 -1.09 -40.17
CA ASP A 15 -6.39 -0.73 -41.29
C ASP A 15 -7.87 -0.73 -40.87
N LYS A 16 -8.22 -1.52 -39.85
CA LYS A 16 -9.55 -1.54 -39.23
C LYS A 16 -9.73 -0.50 -38.11
N GLY A 17 -8.73 0.35 -37.87
CA GLY A 17 -8.75 1.38 -36.84
C GLY A 17 -8.39 0.90 -35.43
N VAL A 18 -7.96 -0.36 -35.28
CA VAL A 18 -7.57 -0.93 -33.99
C VAL A 18 -6.08 -0.66 -33.76
N ARG A 19 -5.76 0.06 -32.67
CA ARG A 19 -4.38 0.47 -32.34
C ARG A 19 -3.85 -0.07 -31.02
N GLN A 20 -4.74 -0.42 -30.11
CA GLN A 20 -4.43 -1.25 -28.94
C GLN A 20 -4.80 -2.69 -29.29
N PHE A 21 -4.03 -3.68 -28.82
CA PHE A 21 -4.21 -5.09 -29.21
C PHE A 21 -4.63 -5.94 -28.01
N GLN A 22 -5.48 -5.37 -27.16
CA GLN A 22 -5.82 -5.90 -25.83
C GLN A 22 -7.29 -5.65 -25.49
N GLY A 23 -7.92 -6.51 -24.70
CA GLY A 23 -9.33 -6.35 -24.32
C GLY A 23 -9.62 -4.98 -23.66
N VAL A 24 -10.58 -4.23 -24.20
CA VAL A 24 -10.92 -2.86 -23.73
C VAL A 24 -11.75 -2.92 -22.46
N LEU A 25 -11.26 -2.28 -21.40
CA LEU A 25 -11.94 -2.27 -20.10
C LEU A 25 -13.04 -1.22 -19.96
N SER A 26 -13.03 -0.18 -20.80
CA SER A 26 -13.99 0.92 -20.71
C SER A 26 -13.94 1.81 -21.94
N GLY A 27 -15.10 2.06 -22.55
CA GLY A 27 -15.30 3.13 -23.54
C GLY A 27 -14.36 3.02 -24.74
N ASP A 28 -13.74 4.15 -25.10
CA ASP A 28 -12.74 4.26 -26.15
C ASP A 28 -11.31 3.98 -25.64
N ASP A 29 -10.33 3.97 -26.55
CA ASP A 29 -8.92 3.71 -26.24
C ASP A 29 -8.36 4.64 -25.13
N LEU A 30 -8.80 5.91 -25.11
CA LEU A 30 -8.36 6.89 -24.11
C LEU A 30 -8.96 6.58 -22.73
N SER A 31 -10.26 6.27 -22.67
CA SER A 31 -10.96 5.85 -21.46
C SER A 31 -10.39 4.55 -20.90
N HIS A 32 -10.03 3.62 -21.77
CA HIS A 32 -9.33 2.40 -21.41
C HIS A 32 -7.94 2.67 -20.82
N ALA A 33 -7.12 3.50 -21.46
CA ALA A 33 -5.81 3.89 -20.93
C ALA A 33 -5.92 4.59 -19.57
N HIS A 34 -6.90 5.47 -19.40
CA HIS A 34 -7.21 6.10 -18.11
C HIS A 34 -7.60 5.05 -17.05
N LYS A 35 -8.44 4.09 -17.42
CA LYS A 35 -8.85 3.01 -16.52
C LYS A 35 -7.66 2.16 -16.09
N LEU A 36 -6.78 1.76 -17.01
CA LEU A 36 -5.57 1.03 -16.69
C LEU A 36 -4.66 1.84 -15.74
N LEU A 37 -4.46 3.15 -15.97
CA LEU A 37 -3.70 4.02 -15.05
C LEU A 37 -4.32 4.05 -13.64
N SER A 38 -5.64 4.12 -13.55
CA SER A 38 -6.37 4.15 -12.27
C SER A 38 -6.25 2.84 -11.48
N LEU A 39 -6.05 1.72 -12.18
CA LEU A 39 -5.86 0.40 -11.57
C LEU A 39 -4.39 0.10 -11.27
N MET A 40 -3.48 0.59 -12.12
CA MET A 40 -2.02 0.42 -11.96
C MET A 40 -1.47 1.28 -10.82
N LEU A 41 -2.00 2.49 -10.64
CA LEU A 41 -1.58 3.46 -9.64
C LEU A 41 -0.05 3.71 -9.66
N PRO A 42 0.53 4.10 -10.83
CA PRO A 42 1.96 4.34 -10.91
C PRO A 42 2.36 5.56 -10.06
N PRO A 43 3.49 5.51 -9.32
CA PRO A 43 4.02 6.65 -8.59
C PRO A 43 4.25 7.86 -9.51
N HIS A 44 4.32 9.06 -8.91
CA HIS A 44 4.68 10.27 -9.64
C HIS A 44 6.10 10.15 -10.21
N GLY A 45 6.29 10.48 -11.49
CA GLY A 45 7.60 10.43 -12.15
C GLY A 45 8.11 9.02 -12.48
N ALA A 46 7.27 7.99 -12.33
CA ALA A 46 7.66 6.59 -12.44
C ALA A 46 8.20 6.22 -13.83
N THR A 47 9.19 5.32 -13.85
CA THR A 47 9.65 4.59 -15.03
C THR A 47 8.76 3.38 -15.24
N VAL A 48 8.06 3.33 -16.37
CA VAL A 48 7.17 2.24 -16.75
C VAL A 48 7.79 1.48 -17.91
N VAL A 49 8.05 0.19 -17.72
CA VAL A 49 8.46 -0.72 -18.80
C VAL A 49 7.21 -1.39 -19.34
N ASP A 50 6.91 -1.15 -20.61
CA ASP A 50 5.86 -1.83 -21.36
C ASP A 50 6.45 -3.07 -22.03
N ALA A 51 6.27 -4.23 -21.41
CA ALA A 51 6.85 -5.49 -21.83
C ALA A 51 5.90 -6.22 -22.79
N GLY A 52 6.30 -6.29 -24.07
CA GLY A 52 5.42 -6.72 -25.16
C GLY A 52 4.52 -5.60 -25.66
N CYS A 53 5.08 -4.40 -25.86
CA CYS A 53 4.32 -3.16 -26.03
C CYS A 53 3.43 -3.05 -27.28
N GLY A 54 3.43 -4.06 -28.17
CA GLY A 54 2.81 -3.95 -29.49
C GLY A 54 3.37 -2.74 -30.27
N ILE A 55 2.46 -1.92 -30.83
CA ILE A 55 2.80 -0.64 -31.48
C ILE A 55 2.88 0.55 -30.50
N GLY A 56 2.87 0.32 -29.18
CA GLY A 56 3.07 1.34 -28.15
C GLY A 56 1.92 2.34 -27.98
N GLU A 57 0.71 2.02 -28.47
CA GLU A 57 -0.44 2.92 -28.38
C GLU A 57 -0.91 3.13 -26.93
N THR A 58 -0.94 2.07 -26.13
CA THR A 58 -1.31 2.16 -24.70
C THR A 58 -0.35 3.06 -23.94
N ALA A 59 0.96 2.86 -24.10
CA ALA A 59 1.96 3.75 -23.52
C ALA A 59 1.85 5.21 -24.03
N ARG A 60 1.50 5.41 -25.31
CA ARG A 60 1.27 6.74 -25.89
C ARG A 60 0.14 7.48 -25.17
N LEU A 61 -1.02 6.84 -25.08
CA LEU A 61 -2.22 7.41 -24.45
C LEU A 61 -2.00 7.64 -22.96
N MET A 62 -1.35 6.70 -22.27
CA MET A 62 -1.01 6.87 -20.86
C MET A 62 -0.03 8.03 -20.63
N ALA A 63 0.97 8.21 -21.49
CA ALA A 63 1.92 9.33 -21.41
C ALA A 63 1.25 10.68 -21.69
N ASP A 64 0.23 10.71 -22.55
CA ASP A 64 -0.54 11.94 -22.81
C ASP A 64 -1.42 12.31 -21.60
N LEU A 65 -1.99 11.32 -20.90
CA LEU A 65 -2.75 11.49 -19.65
C LEU A 65 -1.86 11.79 -18.42
N ARG A 66 -0.65 11.24 -18.39
CA ARG A 66 0.33 11.38 -17.31
C ARG A 66 1.72 11.72 -17.88
N PRO A 67 1.95 13.00 -18.26
CA PRO A 67 3.21 13.44 -18.86
C PRO A 67 4.44 13.31 -17.95
N ASP A 68 4.24 13.09 -16.64
CA ASP A 68 5.31 12.85 -15.68
C ASP A 68 5.92 11.45 -15.79
N LEU A 69 5.21 10.48 -16.38
CA LEU A 69 5.67 9.10 -16.50
C LEU A 69 6.68 8.94 -17.64
N ARG A 70 7.66 8.05 -17.43
CA ARG A 70 8.71 7.74 -18.42
C ARG A 70 8.54 6.31 -18.92
N PHE A 71 8.12 6.16 -20.18
CA PHE A 71 7.90 4.86 -20.78
C PHE A 71 9.14 4.32 -21.50
N VAL A 72 9.43 3.03 -21.27
CA VAL A 72 10.39 2.22 -22.02
C VAL A 72 9.61 1.10 -22.69
N LEU A 73 9.68 1.04 -24.01
CA LEU A 73 8.93 0.07 -24.81
C LEU A 73 9.83 -1.10 -25.18
N VAL A 74 9.46 -2.31 -24.75
CA VAL A 74 10.17 -3.55 -25.04
C VAL A 74 9.28 -4.42 -25.92
N ASN A 75 9.77 -4.81 -27.09
CA ASN A 75 9.08 -5.77 -27.94
C ASN A 75 10.11 -6.59 -28.74
N ALA A 76 9.83 -7.87 -28.97
CA ALA A 76 10.67 -8.74 -29.78
C ALA A 76 10.38 -8.58 -31.28
N ASP A 77 9.19 -8.07 -31.65
CA ASP A 77 8.80 -7.85 -33.04
C ASP A 77 9.27 -6.48 -33.55
N ARG A 78 10.13 -6.50 -34.58
CA ARG A 78 10.71 -5.28 -35.16
C ARG A 78 9.67 -4.42 -35.87
N HIS A 79 8.71 -5.02 -36.56
CA HIS A 79 7.70 -4.28 -37.33
C HIS A 79 6.81 -3.46 -36.41
N GLN A 80 6.29 -4.08 -35.35
CA GLN A 80 5.50 -3.40 -34.32
C GLN A 80 6.31 -2.31 -33.62
N LEU A 81 7.56 -2.59 -33.23
CA LEU A 81 8.40 -1.61 -32.56
C LEU A 81 8.75 -0.41 -33.46
N ASP A 82 8.93 -0.62 -34.77
CA ASP A 82 9.20 0.45 -35.73
C ASP A 82 8.00 1.41 -35.88
N LEU A 83 6.77 0.91 -35.70
CA LEU A 83 5.53 1.70 -35.65
C LEU A 83 5.32 2.46 -34.34
N ALA A 84 6.00 2.04 -33.26
CA ALA A 84 5.85 2.67 -31.96
C ALA A 84 6.39 4.10 -31.90
N PRO A 85 5.79 5.01 -31.09
CA PRO A 85 6.18 6.42 -31.07
C PRO A 85 7.66 6.63 -30.74
N ARG A 86 8.37 7.37 -31.61
CA ARG A 86 9.81 7.65 -31.47
C ARG A 86 10.18 8.48 -30.24
N LYS A 87 9.20 9.11 -29.57
CA LYS A 87 9.42 9.86 -28.32
C LYS A 87 9.84 8.96 -27.15
N PHE A 88 9.55 7.66 -27.22
CA PHE A 88 9.88 6.70 -26.18
C PHE A 88 11.23 6.01 -26.43
N LYS A 89 11.86 5.53 -25.35
CA LYS A 89 12.99 4.61 -25.46
C LYS A 89 12.45 3.26 -25.94
N ARG A 90 12.83 2.84 -27.15
CA ARG A 90 12.41 1.58 -27.78
C ARG A 90 13.53 0.55 -27.73
N LEU A 91 13.22 -0.66 -27.28
CA LEU A 91 14.16 -1.77 -27.11
C LEU A 91 13.63 -2.98 -27.88
N LEU A 92 14.37 -3.38 -28.92
CA LEU A 92 14.13 -4.64 -29.62
C LEU A 92 14.76 -5.77 -28.79
N ALA A 93 13.94 -6.45 -27.99
CA ALA A 93 14.39 -7.50 -27.08
C ALA A 93 13.26 -8.45 -26.69
N ASP A 94 13.63 -9.67 -26.32
CA ASP A 94 12.75 -10.59 -25.59
C ASP A 94 12.54 -10.05 -24.17
N TYR A 95 11.29 -9.91 -23.72
CA TYR A 95 11.01 -9.44 -22.36
C TYR A 95 11.39 -10.46 -21.27
N CYS A 96 11.72 -11.69 -21.64
CA CYS A 96 12.35 -12.67 -20.75
C CYS A 96 13.83 -12.38 -20.49
N ALA A 97 14.44 -11.45 -21.24
CA ALA A 97 15.84 -11.03 -21.08
C ALA A 97 16.02 -9.58 -21.59
N MET A 98 15.53 -8.61 -20.82
CA MET A 98 15.55 -7.20 -21.16
C MET A 98 16.96 -6.60 -20.99
N PRO A 99 17.44 -5.77 -21.93
CA PRO A 99 18.71 -5.04 -21.81
C PRO A 99 18.55 -3.81 -20.90
N LEU A 100 18.04 -4.05 -19.69
CA LEU A 100 17.82 -3.06 -18.65
C LEU A 100 18.61 -3.46 -17.40
N PRO A 101 19.18 -2.51 -16.64
CA PRO A 101 19.82 -2.81 -15.37
C PRO A 101 18.83 -3.36 -14.35
N ASP A 102 19.35 -4.10 -13.36
CA ASP A 102 18.60 -4.48 -12.18
C ASP A 102 18.02 -3.24 -11.48
N ALA A 103 16.83 -3.37 -10.89
CA ALA A 103 16.18 -2.31 -10.11
C ALA A 103 16.13 -0.93 -10.81
N SER A 104 15.90 -0.92 -12.13
CA SER A 104 15.87 0.30 -12.95
C SER A 104 14.46 0.81 -13.28
N ALA A 105 13.42 0.01 -13.03
CA ALA A 105 12.02 0.37 -13.29
C ALA A 105 11.18 0.47 -12.01
N ASP A 106 10.19 1.37 -12.03
CA ASP A 106 9.21 1.50 -10.94
C ASP A 106 7.98 0.61 -11.20
N VAL A 107 7.64 0.42 -12.48
CA VAL A 107 6.57 -0.44 -12.96
C VAL A 107 7.04 -1.26 -14.16
N VAL A 108 6.68 -2.53 -14.20
CA VAL A 108 6.69 -3.37 -15.41
C VAL A 108 5.25 -3.74 -15.69
N MET A 109 4.78 -3.47 -16.90
CA MET A 109 3.43 -3.81 -17.32
C MET A 109 3.43 -4.81 -18.47
N PHE A 110 2.50 -5.77 -18.41
CA PHE A 110 2.14 -6.65 -19.51
C PHE A 110 0.68 -6.38 -19.85
N CYS A 111 0.39 -6.09 -21.12
CA CYS A 111 -0.96 -5.90 -21.63
C CYS A 111 -1.19 -6.87 -22.78
N TYR A 112 -1.80 -8.03 -22.49
CA TYR A 112 -2.04 -9.11 -23.46
C TYR A 112 -0.74 -9.55 -24.12
N ALA A 113 0.32 -9.64 -23.32
CA ALA A 113 1.65 -9.96 -23.79
C ALA A 113 2.16 -11.26 -23.19
N LEU A 114 1.85 -11.52 -21.91
CA LEU A 114 2.29 -12.72 -21.20
C LEU A 114 1.44 -13.94 -21.56
N CYS A 115 0.19 -13.73 -22.01
CA CYS A 115 -0.61 -14.80 -22.59
C CYS A 115 0.04 -15.43 -23.81
N ASP A 116 0.86 -14.72 -24.58
CA ASP A 116 1.45 -15.24 -25.82
C ASP A 116 2.78 -15.98 -25.60
N ASP A 117 3.19 -16.19 -24.35
CA ASP A 117 4.45 -16.86 -24.01
C ASP A 117 4.24 -17.99 -23.01
N GLU A 118 4.76 -19.17 -23.36
CA GLU A 118 4.81 -20.35 -22.51
C GLU A 118 5.74 -20.16 -21.31
N ARG A 119 6.74 -19.28 -21.44
CA ARG A 119 7.84 -19.05 -20.47
C ARG A 119 7.49 -17.95 -19.46
N ALA A 120 6.26 -17.94 -18.95
CA ALA A 120 5.82 -16.89 -18.03
C ALA A 120 6.71 -16.78 -16.78
N GLU A 121 7.26 -17.90 -16.30
CA GLU A 121 8.19 -17.93 -15.18
C GLU A 121 9.44 -17.08 -15.45
N LEU A 122 10.02 -17.18 -16.66
CA LEU A 122 11.21 -16.41 -17.04
C LEU A 122 10.86 -14.93 -17.18
N ALA A 123 9.73 -14.61 -17.81
CA ALA A 123 9.26 -13.23 -17.94
C ALA A 123 9.01 -12.57 -16.59
N LEU A 124 8.41 -13.29 -15.63
CA LEU A 124 8.16 -12.79 -14.28
C LEU A 124 9.45 -12.64 -13.47
N GLN A 125 10.40 -13.56 -13.60
CA GLN A 125 11.73 -13.43 -13.00
C GLN A 125 12.48 -12.20 -13.53
N GLU A 126 12.39 -11.96 -14.84
CA GLU A 126 13.03 -10.83 -15.49
C GLU A 126 12.35 -9.50 -15.12
N ALA A 127 11.02 -9.47 -15.06
CA ALA A 127 10.26 -8.35 -14.53
C ALA A 127 10.68 -8.04 -13.08
N ARG A 128 10.84 -9.07 -12.23
CA ARG A 128 11.34 -8.90 -10.86
C ARG A 128 12.75 -8.30 -10.84
N ARG A 129 13.66 -8.77 -11.69
CA ARG A 129 15.05 -8.28 -11.76
C ARG A 129 15.08 -6.78 -12.08
N VAL A 130 14.34 -6.36 -13.10
CA VAL A 130 14.30 -4.97 -13.58
C VAL A 130 13.53 -4.04 -12.63
N LEU A 131 12.50 -4.53 -11.94
CA LEU A 131 11.76 -3.73 -10.96
C LEU A 131 12.61 -3.36 -9.76
N LYS A 132 12.49 -2.12 -9.28
CA LYS A 132 12.98 -1.75 -7.94
C LYS A 132 12.28 -2.57 -6.85
N PRO A 133 12.89 -2.77 -5.67
CA PRO A 133 12.19 -3.26 -4.48
C PRO A 133 10.88 -2.47 -4.25
N GLY A 134 9.78 -3.16 -3.94
CA GLY A 134 8.45 -2.52 -3.82
C GLY A 134 7.84 -2.02 -5.14
N GLY A 135 8.52 -2.24 -6.28
CA GLY A 135 8.03 -1.91 -7.62
C GLY A 135 6.82 -2.75 -8.03
N VAL A 136 6.04 -2.22 -8.97
CA VAL A 136 4.75 -2.79 -9.37
C VAL A 136 4.89 -3.65 -10.61
N LEU A 137 4.43 -4.89 -10.53
CA LEU A 137 4.11 -5.69 -11.71
C LEU A 137 2.61 -5.52 -11.98
N PHE A 138 2.29 -4.95 -13.14
CA PHE A 138 0.90 -4.75 -13.57
C PHE A 138 0.61 -5.66 -14.77
N MET A 139 -0.38 -6.52 -14.65
CA MET A 139 -0.76 -7.42 -15.74
C MET A 139 -2.20 -7.18 -16.10
N HIS A 140 -2.48 -6.97 -17.38
CA HIS A 140 -3.80 -6.96 -17.98
C HIS A 140 -3.80 -8.08 -19.00
N GLU A 141 -4.46 -9.19 -18.68
CA GLU A 141 -4.31 -10.45 -19.40
C GLU A 141 -5.66 -11.15 -19.55
N PRO A 142 -5.89 -11.90 -20.64
CA PRO A 142 -7.03 -12.79 -20.76
C PRO A 142 -6.85 -14.01 -19.83
N VAL A 143 -7.89 -14.34 -19.07
CA VAL A 143 -7.86 -15.44 -18.09
C VAL A 143 -9.00 -16.42 -18.30
N ASN A 144 -8.72 -17.69 -18.04
CA ASN A 144 -9.74 -18.74 -18.04
C ASN A 144 -10.56 -18.68 -16.75
N VAL A 145 -11.88 -18.46 -16.87
CA VAL A 145 -12.83 -18.40 -15.75
C VAL A 145 -13.85 -19.54 -15.74
N GLY A 146 -13.65 -20.55 -16.61
CA GLY A 146 -14.45 -21.77 -16.68
C GLY A 146 -15.09 -21.99 -18.05
N GLY A 147 -14.91 -23.19 -18.61
CA GLY A 147 -15.46 -23.54 -19.92
C GLY A 147 -14.88 -22.73 -21.10
N GLY A 148 -13.70 -22.12 -20.90
CA GLY A 148 -12.98 -21.31 -21.88
C GLY A 148 -12.72 -22.04 -23.19
N ASN A 149 -12.80 -21.33 -24.32
CA ASN A 149 -12.42 -21.88 -25.63
C ASN A 149 -10.89 -21.96 -25.80
N VAL A 150 -10.23 -22.72 -24.92
CA VAL A 150 -8.76 -22.84 -24.82
C VAL A 150 -8.13 -23.26 -26.15
N ALA A 151 -8.81 -24.11 -26.93
CA ALA A 151 -8.36 -24.51 -28.25
C ALA A 151 -8.25 -23.33 -29.23
N LEU A 152 -9.21 -22.40 -29.19
CA LEU A 152 -9.19 -21.21 -30.07
C LEU A 152 -8.08 -20.24 -29.67
N TRP A 153 -7.86 -20.03 -28.38
CA TRP A 153 -6.75 -19.21 -27.90
C TRP A 153 -5.39 -19.86 -28.18
N SER A 154 -5.27 -21.18 -28.03
CA SER A 154 -4.07 -21.93 -28.41
C SER A 154 -3.80 -21.85 -29.91
N ALA A 155 -4.84 -21.86 -30.75
CA ALA A 155 -4.71 -21.65 -32.19
C ALA A 155 -4.22 -20.22 -32.54
N MET A 156 -4.45 -19.24 -31.66
CA MET A 156 -3.88 -17.89 -31.75
C MET A 156 -2.48 -17.79 -31.09
N CYS A 157 -1.88 -18.91 -30.70
CA CYS A 157 -0.61 -18.99 -29.97
C CYS A 157 -0.64 -18.34 -28.58
N SER A 158 -1.81 -18.31 -27.93
CA SER A 158 -1.96 -17.81 -26.57
C SER A 158 -2.24 -18.94 -25.57
N HIS A 159 -1.74 -18.75 -24.35
CA HIS A 159 -1.79 -19.67 -23.21
C HIS A 159 -2.67 -19.06 -22.13
N LEU A 160 -3.95 -19.42 -22.15
CA LEU A 160 -4.88 -18.99 -21.12
C LEU A 160 -4.57 -19.66 -19.79
N ARG A 161 -4.31 -18.82 -18.78
CA ARG A 161 -4.12 -19.22 -17.39
C ARG A 161 -5.35 -18.82 -16.59
N THR A 162 -5.65 -19.57 -15.54
CA THR A 162 -6.62 -19.16 -14.53
C THR A 162 -6.03 -18.06 -13.64
N PRO A 163 -6.87 -17.25 -12.97
CA PRO A 163 -6.38 -16.27 -11.99
C PRO A 163 -5.51 -16.89 -10.89
N ALA A 164 -5.82 -18.12 -10.47
CA ALA A 164 -5.07 -18.83 -9.45
C ALA A 164 -3.66 -19.22 -9.93
N GLU A 165 -3.52 -19.70 -11.17
CA GLU A 165 -2.22 -20.02 -11.77
C GLU A 165 -1.35 -18.77 -11.92
N ILE A 166 -1.92 -17.65 -12.38
CA ILE A 166 -1.20 -16.37 -12.45
C ILE A 166 -0.71 -15.94 -11.05
N GLY A 167 -1.57 -16.05 -10.03
CA GLY A 167 -1.21 -15.74 -8.65
C GLY A 167 -0.07 -16.62 -8.12
N ALA A 168 -0.10 -17.93 -8.42
CA ALA A 168 0.95 -18.87 -8.03
C ALA A 168 2.29 -18.56 -8.71
N LEU A 169 2.29 -18.41 -10.04
CA LEU A 169 3.50 -18.10 -10.82
C LEU A 169 4.16 -16.80 -10.36
N ALA A 170 3.36 -15.75 -10.15
CA ALA A 170 3.89 -14.48 -9.66
C ALA A 170 4.37 -14.60 -8.21
N GLY A 171 3.69 -15.38 -7.37
CA GLY A 171 4.13 -15.70 -6.02
C GLY A 171 5.51 -16.36 -5.97
N ASP A 172 5.72 -17.38 -6.79
CA ASP A 172 6.99 -18.11 -6.92
C ASP A 172 8.10 -17.22 -7.49
N ALA A 173 7.75 -16.31 -8.40
CA ALA A 173 8.65 -15.27 -8.90
C ALA A 173 8.93 -14.14 -7.89
N GLY A 174 8.42 -14.21 -6.66
CA GLY A 174 8.71 -13.25 -5.60
C GLY A 174 7.84 -11.99 -5.61
N PHE A 175 6.60 -12.10 -6.08
CA PHE A 175 5.59 -11.05 -5.99
C PHE A 175 4.52 -11.36 -4.92
N ALA A 176 3.92 -10.30 -4.38
CA ALA A 176 2.72 -10.37 -3.57
C ALA A 176 1.56 -9.78 -4.36
N LEU A 177 0.43 -10.48 -4.41
CA LEU A 177 -0.79 -9.96 -5.01
C LEU A 177 -1.33 -8.84 -4.13
N ASP A 178 -1.46 -7.65 -4.69
CA ASP A 178 -2.04 -6.50 -4.00
C ASP A 178 -3.55 -6.44 -4.26
N TRP A 179 -3.93 -6.55 -5.52
CA TRP A 179 -5.33 -6.64 -5.94
C TRP A 179 -5.45 -7.30 -7.31
N SER A 180 -6.57 -7.97 -7.54
CA SER A 180 -6.96 -8.43 -8.87
C SER A 180 -8.45 -8.27 -9.10
N GLY A 181 -8.85 -8.08 -10.35
CA GLY A 181 -10.26 -8.07 -10.74
C GLY A 181 -10.44 -8.56 -12.16
N ALA A 182 -11.46 -9.41 -12.38
CA ALA A 182 -11.96 -9.72 -13.71
C ALA A 182 -12.87 -8.58 -14.16
N LEU A 183 -12.63 -8.08 -15.36
CA LEU A 183 -13.35 -6.98 -15.97
C LEU A 183 -13.84 -7.46 -17.35
N CYS A 184 -15.14 -7.35 -17.63
CA CYS A 184 -15.65 -7.70 -18.94
C CYS A 184 -15.29 -6.61 -19.94
N GLY A 185 -14.68 -7.00 -21.07
CA GLY A 185 -14.30 -6.10 -22.15
C GLY A 185 -14.00 -6.89 -23.42
N ALA A 186 -14.80 -6.73 -24.47
CA ALA A 186 -14.72 -7.51 -25.72
C ALA A 186 -14.62 -6.66 -27.00
N ASP A 187 -14.71 -5.33 -26.90
CA ASP A 187 -15.03 -4.44 -28.02
C ASP A 187 -14.03 -4.51 -29.19
N GLN A 188 -12.72 -4.60 -28.93
CA GLN A 188 -11.71 -4.67 -30.00
C GLN A 188 -11.77 -5.97 -30.81
N PHE A 189 -12.10 -7.09 -30.17
CA PHE A 189 -12.24 -8.36 -30.88
C PHE A 189 -13.48 -8.36 -31.77
N GLU A 190 -14.57 -7.72 -31.34
CA GLU A 190 -15.75 -7.52 -32.19
C GLU A 190 -15.40 -6.74 -33.48
N VAL A 191 -14.57 -5.70 -33.39
CA VAL A 191 -14.11 -4.94 -34.58
C VAL A 191 -13.24 -5.80 -35.50
N LEU A 192 -12.37 -6.64 -34.94
CA LEU A 192 -11.43 -7.45 -35.72
C LEU A 192 -12.10 -8.66 -36.39
N THR A 193 -12.96 -9.38 -35.66
CA THR A 193 -13.49 -10.69 -36.07
C THR A 193 -14.99 -10.70 -36.32
N GLY A 194 -15.71 -9.63 -35.96
CA GLY A 194 -17.17 -9.61 -35.89
C GLY A 194 -17.69 -10.17 -34.57
N ARG A 195 -18.92 -9.78 -34.21
CA ARG A 195 -19.56 -10.09 -32.91
C ARG A 195 -19.63 -11.58 -32.60
N GLU A 196 -20.13 -12.38 -33.53
CA GLU A 196 -20.34 -13.80 -33.29
C GLU A 196 -19.02 -14.55 -33.03
N ALA A 197 -17.97 -14.24 -33.79
CA ALA A 197 -16.65 -14.81 -33.57
C ALA A 197 -16.03 -14.30 -32.25
N ALA A 198 -16.21 -13.02 -31.92
CA ALA A 198 -15.74 -12.46 -30.66
C ALA A 198 -16.41 -13.13 -29.45
N ASP A 199 -17.74 -13.35 -29.50
CA ASP A 199 -18.48 -14.06 -28.45
C ASP A 199 -17.95 -15.49 -28.25
N GLN A 200 -17.55 -16.17 -29.33
CA GLN A 200 -16.94 -17.51 -29.26
C GLN A 200 -15.52 -17.49 -28.68
N ILE A 201 -14.73 -16.44 -28.96
CA ILE A 201 -13.39 -16.22 -28.39
C ILE A 201 -13.49 -15.97 -26.88
N TRP A 202 -14.45 -15.15 -26.46
CA TRP A 202 -14.62 -14.74 -25.06
C TRP A 202 -15.41 -15.72 -24.20
N ARG A 203 -16.00 -16.77 -24.79
CA ARG A 203 -16.74 -17.77 -24.03
C ARG A 203 -15.84 -18.46 -23.00
N GLY A 204 -16.14 -18.26 -21.72
CA GLY A 204 -15.39 -18.83 -20.59
C GLY A 204 -14.04 -18.15 -20.32
N VAL A 205 -13.82 -16.97 -20.92
CA VAL A 205 -12.62 -16.16 -20.79
C VAL A 205 -13.02 -14.77 -20.29
N ALA A 206 -12.22 -14.19 -19.41
CA ALA A 206 -12.41 -12.81 -18.95
C ALA A 206 -11.12 -12.00 -19.15
N SER A 207 -11.24 -10.70 -19.33
CA SER A 207 -10.09 -9.80 -19.27
C SER A 207 -9.82 -9.49 -17.79
N ALA A 208 -8.70 -9.93 -17.24
CA ALA A 208 -8.38 -9.66 -15.84
C ALA A 208 -7.22 -8.67 -15.71
N VAL A 209 -7.26 -7.92 -14.61
CA VAL A 209 -6.16 -7.06 -14.18
C VAL A 209 -5.62 -7.60 -12.87
N PHE A 210 -4.29 -7.64 -12.78
CA PHE A 210 -3.55 -7.99 -11.58
C PHE A 210 -2.57 -6.88 -11.27
N ARG A 211 -2.64 -6.34 -10.06
CA ARG A 211 -1.64 -5.47 -9.51
C ARG A 211 -0.87 -6.25 -8.46
N LEU A 212 0.42 -6.47 -8.72
CA LEU A 212 1.31 -7.16 -7.80
C LEU A 212 2.49 -6.28 -7.44
N VAL A 213 3.08 -6.54 -6.28
CA VAL A 213 4.25 -5.82 -5.78
C VAL A 213 5.42 -6.76 -5.59
N ARG A 214 6.60 -6.35 -6.06
CA ARG A 214 7.86 -7.07 -5.83
C ARG A 214 8.09 -7.18 -4.33
N ARG A 215 8.15 -8.41 -3.79
CA ARG A 215 8.46 -8.63 -2.37
C ARG A 215 9.83 -8.06 -2.03
N CYS A 216 9.87 -7.37 -0.89
CA CYS A 216 11.07 -6.81 -0.30
C CYS A 216 11.37 -7.60 0.98
N GLU A 217 12.41 -8.42 0.94
CA GLU A 217 12.86 -9.20 2.08
C GLU A 217 13.60 -8.31 3.08
N VAL A 218 13.53 -8.65 4.37
CA VAL A 218 14.21 -7.88 5.44
C VAL A 218 15.71 -7.76 5.16
N THR A 219 16.38 -8.85 4.80
CA THR A 219 17.83 -8.85 4.51
C THR A 219 18.18 -7.94 3.34
N ASP A 220 17.36 -7.95 2.28
CA ASP A 220 17.53 -7.12 1.08
C ASP A 220 17.37 -5.64 1.44
N ALA A 221 16.29 -5.27 2.16
CA ALA A 221 16.10 -3.90 2.66
C ALA A 221 17.27 -3.42 3.51
N PHE A 222 17.68 -4.20 4.51
CA PHE A 222 18.81 -3.85 5.37
C PHE A 222 20.14 -3.76 4.62
N SER A 223 20.31 -4.43 3.48
CA SER A 223 21.55 -4.34 2.69
C SER A 223 21.68 -3.00 1.95
N ARG A 224 20.56 -2.35 1.61
CA ARG A 224 20.52 -1.08 0.88
C ARG A 224 20.63 0.15 1.75
N HIS A 225 20.40 0.01 3.05
CA HIS A 225 20.30 1.14 3.98
C HIS A 225 21.32 1.06 5.10
N GLU A 226 22.10 2.12 5.25
CA GLU A 226 23.06 2.28 6.35
C GLU A 226 22.35 2.70 7.66
N ARG A 227 21.29 3.50 7.56
CA ARG A 227 20.56 4.07 8.70
C ARG A 227 19.10 3.64 8.68
N VAL A 228 18.76 2.76 9.62
CA VAL A 228 17.44 2.14 9.74
C VAL A 228 16.76 2.59 11.03
N ALA A 229 15.52 3.07 10.92
CA ALA A 229 14.66 3.42 12.04
C ALA A 229 13.55 2.40 12.23
N LEU A 230 13.31 1.95 13.46
CA LEU A 230 12.14 1.17 13.82
C LEU A 230 11.22 2.00 14.72
N GLN A 231 9.94 2.12 14.34
CA GLN A 231 8.92 2.76 15.17
C GLN A 231 8.35 1.77 16.18
N PHE A 232 8.53 2.07 17.46
CA PHE A 232 8.15 1.19 18.55
C PHE A 232 7.19 1.86 19.53
N SER A 233 5.94 1.40 19.57
CA SER A 233 4.93 1.91 20.51
C SER A 233 4.89 1.14 21.82
N GLY A 234 5.45 -0.08 21.86
CA GLY A 234 5.27 -1.01 22.99
C GLY A 234 3.97 -1.83 22.91
N GLY A 235 3.17 -1.63 21.86
CA GLY A 235 2.02 -2.48 21.54
C GLY A 235 2.43 -3.79 20.87
N ARG A 236 1.51 -4.76 20.85
CA ARG A 236 1.71 -6.14 20.36
C ARG A 236 2.44 -6.22 19.02
N ASP A 237 1.95 -5.52 18.02
CA ASP A 237 2.48 -5.61 16.66
C ASP A 237 3.89 -5.01 16.56
N SER A 238 4.14 -3.88 17.24
CA SER A 238 5.47 -3.27 17.30
C SER A 238 6.47 -4.13 18.09
N THR A 239 6.02 -4.83 19.14
CA THR A 239 6.82 -5.81 19.89
C THR A 239 7.17 -6.99 19.01
N ALA A 240 6.19 -7.60 18.34
CA ALA A 240 6.45 -8.72 17.44
C ALA A 240 7.45 -8.33 16.35
N THR A 241 7.28 -7.14 15.75
CA THR A 241 8.19 -6.59 14.75
C THR A 241 9.60 -6.41 15.28
N LEU A 242 9.77 -5.77 16.44
CA LEU A 242 11.08 -5.55 17.06
C LEU A 242 11.80 -6.88 17.29
N TYR A 243 11.11 -7.86 17.88
CA TYR A 243 11.71 -9.13 18.25
C TYR A 243 11.92 -10.10 17.07
N LEU A 244 11.10 -10.00 16.02
CA LEU A 244 11.35 -10.69 14.75
C LEU A 244 12.67 -10.23 14.13
N LEU A 245 13.08 -8.99 14.39
CA LEU A 245 14.29 -8.37 13.89
C LEU A 245 15.47 -8.41 14.88
N ARG A 246 15.46 -9.32 15.86
CA ARG A 246 16.51 -9.39 16.91
C ARG A 246 17.94 -9.43 16.36
N ASN A 247 18.16 -10.18 15.27
CA ASN A 247 19.47 -10.28 14.61
C ASN A 247 19.93 -8.98 13.94
N PHE A 248 19.03 -8.01 13.76
CA PHE A 248 19.31 -6.73 13.11
C PHE A 248 19.40 -5.56 14.09
N TRP A 249 19.18 -5.76 15.40
CA TRP A 249 19.23 -4.68 16.39
C TRP A 249 20.51 -3.84 16.34
N PRO A 250 21.73 -4.39 16.17
CA PRO A 250 22.95 -3.58 16.04
C PRO A 250 22.98 -2.67 14.80
N ARG A 251 22.14 -2.94 13.80
CA ARG A 251 22.08 -2.23 12.52
C ARG A 251 20.91 -1.25 12.42
N MET A 252 20.14 -1.08 13.49
CA MET A 252 18.99 -0.16 13.52
C MET A 252 18.95 0.68 14.78
N THR A 253 18.16 1.73 14.73
CA THR A 253 17.79 2.53 15.90
C THR A 253 16.30 2.36 16.15
N VAL A 254 15.94 1.95 17.36
CA VAL A 254 14.56 1.85 17.81
C VAL A 254 14.13 3.20 18.36
N TYR A 255 13.03 3.75 17.87
CA TYR A 255 12.50 5.03 18.32
C TYR A 255 11.17 4.81 19.03
N HIS A 256 11.07 5.41 20.21
CA HIS A 256 9.86 5.44 21.00
C HIS A 256 9.54 6.89 21.37
N VAL A 257 8.25 7.25 21.37
CA VAL A 257 7.80 8.54 21.90
C VAL A 257 7.12 8.33 23.23
N ASP A 258 7.60 9.02 24.26
CA ASP A 258 6.94 9.15 25.55
C ASP A 258 6.26 10.52 25.64
N ALA A 259 4.94 10.52 25.51
CA ALA A 259 4.14 11.75 25.56
C ALA A 259 3.75 12.20 26.97
N GLY A 260 4.26 11.52 28.02
CA GLY A 260 3.99 11.83 29.42
C GLY A 260 2.75 11.14 29.99
N ASP A 261 1.78 10.72 29.16
CA ASP A 261 0.49 10.16 29.58
C ASP A 261 0.34 8.66 29.25
N GLN A 262 1.43 7.93 29.02
CA GLN A 262 1.40 6.49 28.70
C GLN A 262 1.06 5.60 29.90
N PHE A 263 0.40 4.47 29.61
CA PHE A 263 0.13 3.40 30.57
C PHE A 263 1.42 2.85 31.21
N PRO A 264 1.46 2.65 32.55
CA PRO A 264 2.60 2.02 33.24
C PRO A 264 2.97 0.65 32.67
N GLU A 265 1.98 -0.13 32.23
CA GLU A 265 2.16 -1.45 31.62
C GLU A 265 2.92 -1.34 30.29
N THR A 266 2.56 -0.37 29.44
CA THR A 266 3.28 -0.08 28.20
C THR A 266 4.69 0.41 28.48
N ARG A 267 4.86 1.31 29.47
CA ARG A 267 6.20 1.79 29.89
C ARG A 267 7.09 0.63 30.36
N ALA A 268 6.53 -0.38 31.03
CA ALA A 268 7.28 -1.56 31.45
C ALA A 268 7.75 -2.42 30.25
N VAL A 269 6.89 -2.62 29.25
CA VAL A 269 7.27 -3.28 27.99
C VAL A 269 8.40 -2.52 27.29
N VAL A 270 8.27 -1.19 27.20
CA VAL A 270 9.26 -0.32 26.57
C VAL A 270 10.60 -0.36 27.30
N ALA A 271 10.58 -0.29 28.64
CA ALA A 271 11.79 -0.37 29.45
C ALA A 271 12.53 -1.70 29.26
N ARG A 272 11.79 -2.83 29.22
CA ARG A 272 12.38 -4.14 28.96
C ARG A 272 12.96 -4.24 27.54
N ALA A 273 12.20 -3.84 26.53
CA ALA A 273 12.65 -3.84 25.14
C ALA A 273 13.90 -2.98 24.96
N ARG A 274 13.95 -1.80 25.58
CA ARG A 274 15.11 -0.92 25.59
C ARG A 274 16.34 -1.61 26.17
N ALA A 275 16.22 -2.18 27.38
CA ALA A 275 17.34 -2.85 28.03
C ALA A 275 17.89 -4.01 27.20
N GLU A 276 17.02 -4.80 26.58
CA GLU A 276 17.42 -5.93 25.73
C GLU A 276 18.07 -5.47 24.40
N VAL A 277 17.55 -4.41 23.77
CA VAL A 277 18.13 -3.83 22.55
C VAL A 277 19.52 -3.24 22.82
N GLU A 278 19.66 -2.44 23.88
CA GLU A 278 20.94 -1.83 24.27
C GLU A 278 21.97 -2.91 24.66
N ALA A 279 21.55 -3.95 25.40
CA ALA A 279 22.42 -5.07 25.77
C ALA A 279 22.93 -5.87 24.55
N ALA A 280 22.17 -5.91 23.47
CA ALA A 280 22.57 -6.54 22.21
C ALA A 280 23.42 -5.63 21.30
N GLY A 281 23.78 -4.42 21.76
CA GLY A 281 24.54 -3.44 20.97
C GLY A 281 23.68 -2.64 19.98
N GLY A 282 22.36 -2.68 20.10
CA GLY A 282 21.44 -1.82 19.36
C GLY A 282 21.30 -0.43 19.98
N ARG A 283 20.68 0.49 19.25
CA ARG A 283 20.38 1.86 19.72
C ARG A 283 18.90 2.02 20.02
N PHE A 284 18.58 2.72 21.09
CA PHE A 284 17.20 2.99 21.50
C PHE A 284 17.02 4.46 21.89
N GLU A 285 16.24 5.19 21.09
CA GLU A 285 15.99 6.62 21.25
C GLU A 285 14.60 6.86 21.83
N VAL A 286 14.55 7.62 22.93
CA VAL A 286 13.29 8.05 23.56
C VAL A 286 13.10 9.53 23.31
N ILE A 287 12.05 9.85 22.55
CA ILE A 287 11.63 11.22 22.25
C ILE A 287 10.56 11.58 23.26
N ARG A 288 10.77 12.68 24.00
CA ARG A 288 9.82 13.15 25.01
C ARG A 288 9.00 14.28 24.46
N THR A 289 7.69 14.18 24.62
CA THR A 289 6.73 15.24 24.31
C THR A 289 5.85 15.48 25.53
N ASP A 290 5.07 16.56 25.52
CA ASP A 290 4.19 16.93 26.62
C ASP A 290 2.75 17.07 26.10
N VAL A 291 2.02 15.95 26.16
CA VAL A 291 0.63 15.93 25.71
C VAL A 291 -0.27 16.80 26.59
N GLU A 292 0.09 17.02 27.85
CA GLU A 292 -0.69 17.86 28.77
C GLU A 292 -0.55 19.33 28.39
N ALA A 293 0.67 19.80 28.14
CA ALA A 293 0.90 21.13 27.57
C ALA A 293 0.19 21.30 26.23
N SER A 294 0.28 20.29 25.35
CA SER A 294 -0.43 20.32 24.06
C SER A 294 -1.95 20.38 24.22
N ARG A 295 -2.53 19.69 25.21
CA ARG A 295 -3.98 19.74 25.48
C ARG A 295 -4.41 21.09 26.02
N HIS A 296 -3.58 21.72 26.84
CA HIS A 296 -3.82 23.07 27.34
C HIS A 296 -3.79 24.11 26.21
N GLU A 297 -2.82 23.99 25.30
CA GLU A 297 -2.64 24.95 24.19
C GLU A 297 -3.65 24.74 23.04
N PHE A 298 -3.81 23.50 22.59
CA PHE A 298 -4.56 23.18 21.36
C PHE A 298 -5.91 22.53 21.61
N GLY A 299 -6.16 22.05 22.83
CA GLY A 299 -7.44 21.46 23.21
C GLY A 299 -7.43 19.95 23.45
N LEU A 300 -8.56 19.47 23.97
CA LEU A 300 -8.78 18.05 24.21
C LEU A 300 -9.03 17.31 22.88
N PRO A 301 -8.41 16.14 22.65
CA PRO A 301 -8.63 15.37 21.43
C PRO A 301 -10.05 14.78 21.39
N SER A 302 -10.69 14.77 20.22
CA SER A 302 -12.02 14.22 20.04
C SER A 302 -12.19 13.53 18.68
N ASP A 303 -13.11 12.55 18.62
CA ASP A 303 -13.54 11.96 17.35
C ASP A 303 -14.51 12.89 16.58
N LEU A 304 -15.19 13.80 17.28
CA LEU A 304 -16.02 14.87 16.69
C LEU A 304 -15.60 16.23 17.24
N VAL A 305 -15.32 17.19 16.35
CA VAL A 305 -14.90 18.54 16.73
C VAL A 305 -16.00 19.53 16.40
N PRO A 306 -16.65 20.14 17.41
CA PRO A 306 -17.64 21.17 17.16
C PRO A 306 -17.02 22.42 16.51
N ALA A 307 -17.73 23.06 15.58
CA ALA A 307 -17.18 24.16 14.78
C ALA A 307 -16.65 25.31 15.65
N ASP A 308 -17.42 25.71 16.67
CA ASP A 308 -17.09 26.79 17.61
C ASP A 308 -15.88 26.48 18.50
N HIS A 309 -15.45 25.22 18.56
CA HIS A 309 -14.34 24.76 19.39
C HIS A 309 -13.02 24.64 18.61
N THR A 310 -13.05 24.84 17.29
CA THR A 310 -11.86 24.96 16.44
C THR A 310 -11.16 26.30 16.67
N PRO A 311 -9.87 26.46 16.29
CA PRO A 311 -9.16 27.73 16.43
C PRO A 311 -9.89 28.93 15.78
N LEU A 312 -10.41 28.74 14.57
CA LEU A 312 -11.18 29.78 13.86
C LEU A 312 -12.55 30.00 14.51
N GLY A 313 -13.24 28.92 14.90
CA GLY A 313 -14.54 29.01 15.57
C GLY A 313 -14.47 29.82 16.86
N ARG A 314 -13.47 29.57 17.71
CA ARG A 314 -13.23 30.34 18.94
C ARG A 314 -12.96 31.82 18.69
N ALA A 315 -12.25 32.14 17.59
CA ALA A 315 -11.99 33.53 17.21
C ALA A 315 -13.29 34.28 16.83
N VAL A 316 -14.34 33.57 16.44
CA VAL A 316 -15.64 34.14 16.02
C VAL A 316 -16.70 34.05 17.12
N ALA A 317 -16.85 32.89 17.75
CA ALA A 317 -17.92 32.56 18.70
C ALA A 317 -17.55 32.89 20.17
N GLY A 318 -16.28 33.19 20.46
CA GLY A 318 -15.79 33.53 21.80
C GLY A 318 -15.08 32.36 22.50
N ASP A 319 -15.00 32.42 23.83
CA ASP A 319 -14.14 31.55 24.64
C ASP A 319 -14.73 30.15 24.90
N ALA A 320 -14.97 29.41 23.82
CA ALA A 320 -15.30 27.99 23.92
C ALA A 320 -14.08 27.17 24.32
N LEU A 321 -14.29 26.03 24.99
CA LEU A 321 -13.25 25.05 25.32
C LEU A 321 -12.52 24.62 24.03
N PRO A 322 -11.18 24.70 23.93
CA PRO A 322 -10.49 24.19 22.75
C PRO A 322 -10.67 22.67 22.62
N ILE A 323 -11.10 22.22 21.44
CA ILE A 323 -11.19 20.81 21.07
C ILE A 323 -10.47 20.63 19.74
N VAL A 324 -9.66 19.57 19.66
CA VAL A 324 -8.86 19.25 18.48
C VAL A 324 -9.22 17.87 17.97
N GLY A 325 -9.08 17.65 16.67
CA GLY A 325 -9.26 16.32 16.11
C GLY A 325 -8.22 15.34 16.64
N ARG A 326 -8.61 14.07 16.74
CA ARG A 326 -7.75 13.01 17.30
C ARG A 326 -6.42 12.87 16.57
N TYR A 327 -6.43 12.96 15.24
CA TYR A 327 -5.25 12.75 14.43
C TYR A 327 -4.29 13.93 14.53
N GLU A 328 -4.79 15.16 14.67
CA GLU A 328 -3.98 16.35 14.87
C GLU A 328 -3.27 16.32 16.23
N CYS A 329 -3.94 15.85 17.28
CA CYS A 329 -3.32 15.64 18.59
C CYS A 329 -2.23 14.57 18.54
N CYS A 330 -2.52 13.40 17.95
CA CYS A 330 -1.55 12.33 17.76
C CYS A 330 -0.39 12.75 16.85
N ALA A 331 -0.66 13.52 15.79
CA ALA A 331 0.38 14.03 14.90
C ALA A 331 1.36 14.91 15.66
N ARG A 332 0.86 15.88 16.44
CA ARG A 332 1.69 16.81 17.21
C ARG A 332 2.52 16.14 18.30
N ASN A 333 1.93 15.16 19.00
CA ASN A 333 2.56 14.61 20.21
C ASN A 333 3.31 13.30 19.98
N ILE A 334 2.97 12.57 18.91
CA ILE A 334 3.53 11.23 18.65
C ILE A 334 4.17 11.19 17.25
N MET A 335 3.39 11.43 16.19
CA MET A 335 3.85 11.07 14.84
C MET A 335 4.93 12.02 14.31
N LEU A 336 4.72 13.33 14.38
CA LEU A 336 5.64 14.33 13.83
C LEU A 336 6.97 14.37 14.59
N PRO A 337 7.02 14.45 15.93
CA PRO A 337 8.30 14.48 16.65
C PRO A 337 9.15 13.24 16.38
N MET A 338 8.51 12.08 16.24
CA MET A 338 9.17 10.83 15.89
C MET A 338 9.76 10.88 14.49
N HIS A 339 8.96 11.30 13.51
CA HIS A 339 9.35 11.38 12.11
C HIS A 339 10.46 12.42 11.88
N GLU A 340 10.36 13.58 12.53
CA GLU A 340 11.37 14.65 12.49
C GLU A 340 12.69 14.19 13.07
N ARG A 341 12.69 13.51 14.22
CA ARG A 341 13.91 12.95 14.80
C ARG A 341 14.55 11.91 13.89
N MET A 342 13.77 11.00 13.29
CA MET A 342 14.30 10.01 12.35
C MET A 342 14.94 10.66 11.13
N ARG A 343 14.34 11.74 10.59
CA ARG A 343 14.93 12.51 9.49
C ARG A 343 16.21 13.22 9.92
N ALA A 344 16.22 13.83 11.10
CA ALA A 344 17.40 14.50 11.64
C ALA A 344 18.59 13.53 11.83
N ASP A 345 18.30 12.30 12.25
CA ASP A 345 19.30 11.24 12.39
C ASP A 345 19.71 10.64 11.02
N GLY A 346 19.08 11.08 9.92
CA GLY A 346 19.38 10.69 8.55
C GLY A 346 18.97 9.26 8.20
N ASN A 347 17.94 8.72 8.85
CA ASN A 347 17.43 7.40 8.52
C ASN A 347 16.79 7.40 7.13
N THR A 348 16.95 6.30 6.40
CA THR A 348 16.42 6.13 5.04
C THR A 348 15.48 4.94 4.91
N LEU A 349 15.51 4.01 5.88
CA LEU A 349 14.58 2.90 5.98
C LEU A 349 13.73 3.04 7.25
N LEU A 350 12.42 2.92 7.10
CA LEU A 350 11.44 3.01 8.17
C LEU A 350 10.72 1.67 8.37
N VAL A 351 11.00 1.03 9.50
CA VAL A 351 10.40 -0.25 9.91
C VAL A 351 9.19 0.01 10.80
N ARG A 352 8.06 -0.63 10.48
CA ARG A 352 6.80 -0.56 11.23
C ARG A 352 6.12 -1.92 11.31
N GLY A 353 5.31 -2.11 12.35
CA GLY A 353 4.50 -3.32 12.54
C GLY A 353 3.09 -3.25 11.95
N GLN A 354 2.88 -2.54 10.84
CA GLN A 354 1.56 -2.43 10.22
C GLN A 354 1.20 -3.70 9.43
N ARG A 355 -0.08 -4.09 9.45
CA ARG A 355 -0.59 -5.28 8.78
C ARG A 355 -1.72 -4.94 7.82
N ASP A 356 -1.99 -5.85 6.90
CA ASP A 356 -3.06 -5.69 5.90
C ASP A 356 -4.46 -5.67 6.52
N SER A 357 -4.63 -6.33 7.66
CA SER A 357 -5.90 -6.41 8.38
C SER A 357 -6.23 -5.18 9.24
N ASP A 358 -5.31 -4.20 9.35
CA ASP A 358 -5.48 -3.06 10.27
C ASP A 358 -6.30 -1.89 9.69
N PHE A 359 -6.38 -1.77 8.36
CA PHE A 359 -6.93 -0.59 7.68
C PHE A 359 -7.88 -0.94 6.52
N ALA A 360 -8.88 -0.08 6.27
CA ALA A 360 -9.79 -0.21 5.14
C ALA A 360 -9.09 0.07 3.78
N THR A 361 -8.07 0.93 3.79
CA THR A 361 -7.17 1.15 2.66
C THR A 361 -5.84 0.47 2.99
N PRO A 362 -5.32 -0.44 2.15
CA PRO A 362 -4.08 -1.12 2.44
C PRO A 362 -2.92 -0.13 2.62
N PRO A 363 -2.02 -0.35 3.59
CA PRO A 363 -0.84 0.47 3.75
C PRO A 363 0.09 0.33 2.53
N LEU A 364 1.11 1.19 2.45
CA LEU A 364 2.22 0.96 1.53
C LEU A 364 2.76 -0.47 1.66
N ARG A 365 3.44 -0.96 0.63
CA ARG A 365 4.13 -2.25 0.63
C ARG A 365 5.60 -2.07 0.98
N SER A 366 6.21 -3.10 1.57
CA SER A 366 7.65 -3.11 1.84
C SER A 366 8.46 -2.83 0.57
N GLY A 367 9.43 -1.91 0.65
CA GLY A 367 10.22 -1.43 -0.49
C GLY A 367 9.66 -0.17 -1.17
N GLN A 368 8.44 0.24 -0.87
CA GLN A 368 7.90 1.51 -1.37
C GLN A 368 8.41 2.70 -0.54
N GLU A 369 8.29 3.91 -1.09
CA GLU A 369 8.75 5.12 -0.42
C GLU A 369 7.59 6.01 0.06
N SER A 370 7.75 6.62 1.24
CA SER A 370 6.90 7.72 1.69
C SER A 370 7.67 8.69 2.58
N GLY A 371 7.51 9.99 2.31
CA GLY A 371 8.09 11.04 3.12
C GLY A 371 9.62 10.99 3.21
N GLY A 372 10.30 10.45 2.19
CA GLY A 372 11.76 10.31 2.14
C GLY A 372 12.31 9.03 2.77
N PHE A 373 11.45 8.07 3.13
CA PHE A 373 11.84 6.77 3.66
C PHE A 373 11.36 5.66 2.74
N GLU A 374 12.24 4.68 2.46
CA GLU A 374 11.76 3.33 2.11
C GLU A 374 11.04 2.76 3.34
N VAL A 375 9.90 2.10 3.17
CA VAL A 375 9.17 1.46 4.27
C VAL A 375 9.36 -0.05 4.27
N LEU A 376 9.40 -0.65 5.45
CA LEU A 376 9.47 -2.10 5.66
C LEU A 376 8.44 -2.53 6.71
N TYR A 377 7.63 -3.51 6.37
CA TYR A 377 6.57 -4.08 7.20
C TYR A 377 6.79 -5.59 7.39
N PRO A 378 7.63 -6.01 8.34
CA PRO A 378 8.03 -7.42 8.49
C PRO A 378 6.89 -8.39 8.78
N ILE A 379 5.80 -7.88 9.36
CA ILE A 379 4.61 -8.67 9.72
C ILE A 379 3.39 -8.30 8.87
N GLN A 380 3.57 -7.66 7.70
CA GLN A 380 2.47 -7.13 6.88
C GLN A 380 1.35 -8.15 6.60
N ALA A 381 1.75 -9.38 6.28
CA ALA A 381 0.84 -10.48 5.95
C ALA A 381 0.34 -11.27 7.18
N TRP A 382 0.74 -10.90 8.40
CA TRP A 382 0.34 -11.63 9.60
C TRP A 382 -1.08 -11.27 10.05
N THR A 383 -1.78 -12.25 10.62
CA THR A 383 -3.04 -12.04 11.35
C THR A 383 -2.81 -11.65 12.81
N GLY A 384 -3.87 -11.19 13.49
CA GLY A 384 -3.87 -10.99 14.95
C GLY A 384 -3.41 -12.22 15.72
N GLU A 385 -3.95 -13.38 15.34
CA GLU A 385 -3.63 -14.65 15.99
C GLU A 385 -2.17 -15.07 15.79
N GLN A 386 -1.60 -14.83 14.61
CA GLN A 386 -0.19 -15.12 14.34
C GLN A 386 0.74 -14.23 15.18
N VAL A 387 0.42 -12.94 15.33
CA VAL A 387 1.14 -12.03 16.22
C VAL A 387 1.09 -12.55 17.66
N GLU A 388 -0.09 -12.90 18.16
CA GLU A 388 -0.25 -13.43 19.51
C GLU A 388 0.50 -14.75 19.72
N ALA A 389 0.38 -15.68 18.78
CA ALA A 389 1.06 -16.97 18.82
C ALA A 389 2.59 -16.80 18.87
N TYR A 390 3.14 -15.88 18.05
CA TYR A 390 4.55 -15.55 18.07
C TYR A 390 4.99 -14.96 19.41
N LEU A 391 4.27 -13.95 19.92
CA LEU A 391 4.63 -13.29 21.17
C LEU A 391 4.59 -14.26 22.37
N ARG A 392 3.54 -15.09 22.46
CA ARG A 392 3.42 -16.12 23.50
C ARG A 392 4.50 -17.20 23.37
N GLY A 393 4.72 -17.71 22.16
CA GLY A 393 5.72 -18.74 21.88
C GLY A 393 7.15 -18.30 22.21
N GLN A 394 7.42 -17.00 22.16
CA GLN A 394 8.72 -16.41 22.47
C GLN A 394 8.82 -15.83 23.90
N GLY A 395 7.75 -15.89 24.71
CA GLY A 395 7.73 -15.34 26.08
C GLY A 395 7.99 -13.83 26.13
N LEU A 396 7.50 -13.09 25.13
CA LEU A 396 7.79 -11.66 24.94
C LEU A 396 6.89 -10.77 25.82
N PRO A 397 7.38 -9.59 26.24
CA PRO A 397 6.60 -8.69 27.07
C PRO A 397 5.45 -8.07 26.27
N ILE A 398 4.23 -8.20 26.79
CA ILE A 398 3.04 -7.56 26.23
C ILE A 398 2.30 -6.86 27.37
N ALA A 399 1.88 -5.62 27.13
CA ALA A 399 0.88 -4.97 27.96
C ALA A 399 -0.49 -5.53 27.56
N ASP A 400 -0.96 -6.56 28.29
CA ASP A 400 -2.18 -7.27 27.92
C ASP A 400 -3.42 -6.62 28.55
N PHE A 401 -4.04 -5.72 27.77
CA PHE A 401 -5.28 -5.03 28.14
C PHE A 401 -6.54 -5.77 27.67
N TYR A 402 -6.38 -6.72 26.74
CA TYR A 402 -7.48 -7.35 26.01
C TYR A 402 -8.40 -8.22 26.88
N PRO A 403 -7.91 -8.99 27.88
CA PRO A 403 -8.77 -9.72 28.81
C PRO A 403 -9.78 -8.85 29.55
N GLU A 404 -9.53 -7.54 29.62
CA GLU A 404 -10.34 -6.56 30.33
C GLU A 404 -11.25 -5.75 29.38
N GLY A 405 -11.38 -6.17 28.12
CA GLY A 405 -12.32 -5.60 27.15
C GLY A 405 -11.79 -4.41 26.35
N VAL A 406 -10.50 -4.08 26.45
CA VAL A 406 -9.87 -3.02 25.64
C VAL A 406 -9.66 -3.54 24.22
N LEU A 407 -10.26 -2.88 23.22
CA LEU A 407 -10.18 -3.31 21.82
C LEU A 407 -8.87 -2.87 21.16
N ARG A 408 -8.33 -1.73 21.58
CA ARG A 408 -7.09 -1.15 21.05
C ARG A 408 -6.27 -0.52 22.16
N ALA A 409 -4.98 -0.84 22.20
CA ALA A 409 -4.05 -0.26 23.16
C ALA A 409 -3.78 1.20 22.79
N SER A 410 -4.48 2.13 23.43
CA SER A 410 -4.27 3.56 23.20
C SER A 410 -2.97 4.07 23.81
N ASP A 411 -2.30 5.00 23.12
CA ASP A 411 -1.00 5.54 23.55
C ASP A 411 -1.07 6.35 24.85
N CYS A 412 -2.20 7.02 25.12
CA CYS A 412 -2.36 7.97 26.22
C CYS A 412 -3.54 7.59 27.12
N MET A 413 -3.33 7.42 28.42
CA MET A 413 -4.34 7.01 29.41
C MET A 413 -5.53 7.96 29.45
N THR A 414 -5.28 9.26 29.43
CA THR A 414 -6.31 10.30 29.63
C THR A 414 -6.72 10.99 28.34
N CYS A 415 -6.48 10.34 27.19
CA CYS A 415 -6.99 10.77 25.88
C CYS A 415 -8.51 10.68 25.83
N THR A 416 -9.17 11.75 25.39
CA THR A 416 -10.64 11.84 25.24
C THR A 416 -11.18 11.43 23.88
N ALA A 417 -10.32 10.97 22.96
CA ALA A 417 -10.71 10.43 21.65
C ALA A 417 -10.70 8.88 21.66
N TRP A 418 -10.99 8.27 20.50
CA TRP A 418 -11.06 6.82 20.33
C TRP A 418 -12.16 6.21 21.21
N TRP A 419 -13.39 6.70 21.04
CA TRP A 419 -14.53 6.32 21.89
C TRP A 419 -14.93 4.84 21.77
N ASP A 420 -14.42 4.14 20.77
CA ASP A 420 -14.62 2.72 20.51
C ASP A 420 -13.57 1.82 21.19
N ASP A 421 -12.60 2.36 21.94
CA ASP A 421 -11.45 1.56 22.40
C ASP A 421 -11.67 0.76 23.70
N GLY A 422 -12.72 1.07 24.46
CA GLY A 422 -13.08 0.37 25.70
C GLY A 422 -12.20 0.68 26.93
N ARG A 423 -11.29 1.67 26.87
CA ARG A 423 -10.29 1.93 27.93
C ARG A 423 -10.87 2.24 29.31
N ALA A 424 -12.06 2.84 29.36
CA ALA A 424 -12.62 3.39 30.59
C ALA A 424 -12.81 2.31 31.66
N GLN A 425 -13.23 1.10 31.24
CA GLN A 425 -13.39 -0.04 32.12
C GLN A 425 -12.05 -0.45 32.76
N TYR A 426 -11.00 -0.52 31.95
CA TYR A 426 -9.65 -0.84 32.43
C TYR A 426 -9.13 0.21 33.40
N LEU A 427 -9.22 1.50 33.03
CA LEU A 427 -8.78 2.60 33.90
C LEU A 427 -9.53 2.59 35.23
N ARG A 428 -10.85 2.37 35.23
CA ARG A 428 -11.63 2.33 36.47
C ARG A 428 -11.12 1.27 37.45
N ARG A 429 -10.69 0.12 36.93
CA ARG A 429 -10.25 -1.03 37.71
C ARG A 429 -8.80 -0.91 38.19
N PHE A 430 -7.89 -0.50 37.30
CA PHE A 430 -6.45 -0.55 37.57
C PHE A 430 -5.81 0.83 37.80
N HIS A 431 -6.42 1.90 37.27
CA HIS A 431 -5.88 3.27 37.30
C HIS A 431 -6.95 4.31 37.68
N PRO A 432 -7.59 4.20 38.88
CA PRO A 432 -8.79 4.95 39.22
C PRO A 432 -8.60 6.48 39.23
N LYS A 433 -7.37 6.96 39.49
CA LYS A 433 -7.05 8.40 39.42
C LYS A 433 -7.12 8.90 37.97
N GLN A 434 -6.48 8.20 37.05
CA GLN A 434 -6.50 8.52 35.62
C GLN A 434 -7.90 8.34 35.03
N HIS A 435 -8.67 7.36 35.52
CA HIS A 435 -10.09 7.25 35.17
C HIS A 435 -10.87 8.52 35.52
N GLN A 436 -10.70 9.07 36.73
CA GLN A 436 -11.37 10.32 37.12
C GLN A 436 -10.99 11.49 36.20
N VAL A 437 -9.70 11.62 35.87
CA VAL A 437 -9.20 12.64 34.93
C VAL A 437 -9.82 12.46 33.54
N PHE A 438 -9.81 11.23 33.02
CA PHE A 438 -10.40 10.89 31.73
C PHE A 438 -11.91 11.23 31.70
N ILE A 439 -12.69 10.80 32.69
CA ILE A 439 -14.13 11.04 32.74
C ILE A 439 -14.46 12.53 32.82
N ALA A 440 -13.70 13.30 33.62
CA ALA A 440 -13.91 14.74 33.73
C ALA A 440 -13.69 15.44 32.37
N ARG A 441 -12.60 15.10 31.67
CA ARG A 441 -12.28 15.66 30.34
C ARG A 441 -13.27 15.20 29.28
N ALA A 442 -13.61 13.91 29.25
CA ALA A 442 -14.56 13.35 28.29
C ALA A 442 -15.95 13.97 28.45
N THR A 443 -16.34 14.30 29.68
CA THR A 443 -17.59 15.02 29.99
C THR A 443 -17.59 16.42 29.36
N GLN A 444 -16.49 17.17 29.48
CA GLN A 444 -16.34 18.49 28.84
C GLN A 444 -16.46 18.41 27.30
N VAL A 445 -15.84 17.40 26.69
CA VAL A 445 -15.92 17.15 25.23
C VAL A 445 -17.36 16.79 24.82
N ARG A 446 -18.01 15.90 25.57
CA ARG A 446 -19.41 15.52 25.32
C ARG A 446 -20.35 16.72 25.40
N ASP A 447 -20.26 17.51 26.46
CA ASP A 447 -21.16 18.64 26.68
C ASP A 447 -21.02 19.71 25.58
N ALA A 448 -19.79 19.89 25.05
CA ALA A 448 -19.53 20.74 23.89
C ALA A 448 -20.20 20.21 22.60
N ILE A 449 -20.11 18.91 22.35
CA ILE A 449 -20.75 18.26 21.20
C ILE A 449 -22.27 18.31 21.32
N ASP A 450 -22.82 17.99 22.49
CA ASP A 450 -24.26 17.97 22.75
C ASP A 450 -24.89 19.35 22.51
N ARG A 451 -24.19 20.43 22.87
CA ARG A 451 -24.65 21.79 22.60
C ARG A 451 -24.83 22.05 21.10
N GLN A 452 -23.84 21.72 20.27
CA GLN A 452 -23.95 21.96 18.83
C GLN A 452 -24.95 21.00 18.17
N ARG A 453 -24.99 19.74 18.63
CA ARG A 453 -25.96 18.75 18.19
C ARG A 453 -27.40 19.21 18.46
N ALA A 454 -27.67 19.84 19.60
CA ALA A 454 -28.99 20.36 19.94
C ALA A 454 -29.49 21.41 18.93
N TRP A 455 -28.61 22.24 18.37
CA TRP A 455 -28.99 23.19 17.32
C TRP A 455 -29.40 22.48 16.02
N LEU A 456 -28.62 21.48 15.60
CA LEU A 456 -28.96 20.68 14.43
C LEU A 456 -30.28 19.94 14.62
N THR A 457 -30.49 19.33 15.79
CA THR A 457 -31.75 18.66 16.13
C THR A 457 -32.93 19.63 16.04
N LYS A 458 -32.81 20.82 16.62
CA LYS A 458 -33.86 21.85 16.55
C LYS A 458 -34.19 22.28 15.12
N GLU A 459 -33.18 22.40 14.25
CA GLU A 459 -33.39 22.74 12.83
C GLU A 459 -34.06 21.60 12.05
N MET A 460 -33.72 20.35 12.34
CA MET A 460 -34.35 19.18 11.70
C MET A 460 -35.80 18.95 12.15
N GLU A 461 -36.15 19.44 13.34
CA GLU A 461 -37.50 19.34 13.92
C GLU A 461 -38.42 20.50 13.51
N ALA A 462 -37.88 21.58 12.93
CA ALA A 462 -38.62 22.74 12.44
C ALA A 462 -39.23 22.48 11.05
#